data_AF-A0A527ZI26-F1
#
_entry.id   AF-A0A527ZI26-F1
#
_cell.length_a   1.000
_cell.length_b   1.000
_cell.length_c   1.000
_cell.angle_alpha   90.00
_cell.angle_beta   90.00
_cell.angle_gamma   90.00
#
_symmetry.space_group_name_H-M   'P 1'
#
loop_
_entity.id
_entity.type
_entity.pdbx_description
1 polymer ?
#
loop_
_entity_poly.entity_id
_entity_poly.type
_entity_poly.pdbx_seq_one_letter_code
_entity_poly.pdbx_strand_id
1 'polypeptide(L)'
;MSLKIVSEALPNTFEFETSALIKASGFREYDARWWFGHHGSAEPPELNLIGVQALGMGLDTLIRRLGAGPDIVTGHDFRSY
;
A
#
# COMPACT_ATOMS: atom_id res chain seq x y z
N MET A 1 11.77 7.67 9.94
CA MET A 1 10.58 8.36 9.40
C MET A 1 9.37 7.68 9.99
N SER A 2 8.49 8.40 10.69
CA SER A 2 7.26 7.80 11.23
C SER A 2 6.17 7.90 10.16
N LEU A 3 5.65 6.77 9.69
CA LEU A 3 4.52 6.75 8.77
C LEU A 3 3.22 6.76 9.55
N LYS A 4 2.35 7.73 9.26
CA LYS A 4 0.97 7.72 9.77
C LYS A 4 0.13 6.84 8.86
N ILE A 5 -0.40 5.72 9.38
CA ILE A 5 -1.32 4.86 8.64
C ILE A 5 -2.75 5.39 8.85
N VAL A 6 -3.50 5.54 7.77
CA VAL A 6 -4.90 6.00 7.76
C VAL A 6 -5.76 5.04 6.93
N SER A 7 -7.04 4.93 7.28
CA SER A 7 -8.01 4.10 6.55
C SER A 7 -8.68 4.83 5.40
N GLU A 8 -8.68 6.16 5.43
CA GLU A 8 -9.31 7.04 4.45
C GLU A 8 -8.44 8.29 4.25
N ALA A 9 -8.30 8.72 3.00
CA ALA A 9 -7.71 10.00 2.60
C ALA A 9 -8.21 10.34 1.18
N LEU A 10 -8.59 11.61 0.95
CA LEU A 10 -9.11 12.03 -0.34
C LEU A 10 -7.97 12.36 -1.32
N PRO A 11 -8.08 11.99 -2.61
CA PRO A 11 -7.13 12.40 -3.64
C PRO A 11 -6.90 13.92 -3.67
N ASN A 12 -5.71 14.36 -4.06
CA ASN A 12 -5.32 15.77 -4.14
C ASN A 12 -5.41 16.52 -2.79
N THR A 13 -5.16 15.83 -1.68
CA THR A 13 -5.07 16.45 -0.35
C THR A 13 -3.71 16.21 0.27
N PHE A 14 -3.30 17.10 1.18
CA PHE A 14 -2.04 16.95 1.91
C PHE A 14 -1.95 15.62 2.66
N GLU A 15 -3.05 15.16 3.26
CA GLU A 15 -3.08 13.90 3.99
C GLU A 15 -2.83 12.70 3.06
N PHE A 16 -3.43 12.70 1.86
CA PHE A 16 -3.22 11.65 0.86
C PHE A 16 -1.78 11.59 0.35
N GLU A 17 -1.09 12.73 0.24
CA GLU A 17 0.31 12.75 -0.23
C GLU A 17 1.34 12.47 0.88
N THR A 18 0.94 12.50 2.16
CA THR A 18 1.87 12.41 3.29
C THR A 18 1.60 11.28 4.28
N SER A 19 0.40 10.70 4.25
CA SER A 19 0.01 9.57 5.11
C SER A 19 -0.08 8.29 4.28
N ALA A 20 0.17 7.16 4.91
CA ALA A 20 0.01 5.84 4.32
C ALA A 20 -1.48 5.46 4.34
N LEU A 21 -2.19 5.66 3.24
CA LEU A 21 -3.55 5.16 3.08
C LEU A 21 -3.49 3.65 2.85
N ILE A 22 -4.00 2.89 3.81
CA ILE A 22 -4.07 1.42 3.75
C ILE A 22 -5.39 0.99 4.37
N LYS A 23 -6.38 0.69 3.53
CA LYS A 23 -7.65 0.18 4.04
C LYS A 23 -7.52 -1.27 4.51
N ALA A 24 -7.90 -1.58 5.74
CA ALA A 24 -7.71 -2.93 6.30
C ALA A 24 -8.40 -4.04 5.48
N SER A 25 -9.51 -3.72 4.80
CA SER A 25 -10.27 -4.65 3.95
C SER A 25 -9.49 -5.17 2.73
N GLY A 26 -8.36 -4.56 2.38
CA GLY A 26 -7.53 -5.05 1.27
C GLY A 26 -6.68 -6.26 1.64
N PHE A 27 -6.48 -6.57 2.92
CA PHE A 27 -5.89 -7.85 3.33
C PHE A 27 -6.93 -8.96 3.21
N ARG A 28 -6.66 -9.92 2.33
CA ARG A 28 -7.53 -11.05 2.05
C ARG A 28 -6.85 -12.35 2.49
N GLU A 29 -7.58 -13.45 2.37
CA GLU A 29 -7.09 -14.76 2.82
C GLU A 29 -5.79 -15.19 2.11
N TYR A 30 -5.67 -14.94 0.80
CA TYR A 30 -4.57 -15.43 -0.03
C TYR A 30 -3.64 -14.34 -0.55
N ASP A 31 -4.09 -13.10 -0.59
CA ASP A 31 -3.36 -11.98 -1.15
C ASP A 31 -3.77 -10.67 -0.48
N ALA A 32 -3.14 -9.59 -0.89
CA ALA A 32 -3.57 -8.25 -0.53
C ALA A 32 -3.91 -7.47 -1.81
N ARG A 33 -5.08 -6.84 -1.84
CA ARG A 33 -5.60 -6.15 -3.02
C ARG A 33 -6.52 -5.01 -2.64
N TRP A 34 -6.17 -3.85 -3.18
CA TRP A 34 -6.89 -2.59 -3.01
C TRP A 34 -7.27 -2.00 -4.36
N TRP A 35 -8.28 -1.15 -4.36
CA TRP A 35 -8.49 -0.19 -5.44
C TRP A 35 -7.48 0.96 -5.32
N PHE A 36 -6.57 1.11 -6.28
CA PHE A 36 -5.56 2.18 -6.26
C PHE A 36 -6.14 3.54 -6.68
N GLY A 37 -7.24 3.53 -7.44
CA GLY A 37 -7.84 4.74 -8.01
C GLY A 37 -7.10 5.24 -9.24
N HIS A 38 -7.79 6.04 -10.05
CA HIS A 38 -7.20 6.89 -11.08
C HIS A 38 -7.90 8.25 -11.09
N HIS A 39 -7.33 9.22 -11.80
CA HIS A 39 -7.95 10.54 -11.91
C HIS A 39 -9.36 10.43 -12.52
N GLY A 40 -10.36 10.99 -11.83
CA GLY A 40 -11.77 10.96 -12.26
C GLY A 40 -12.54 9.67 -11.94
N SER A 41 -11.97 8.72 -11.18
CA SER A 41 -12.73 7.58 -10.68
C SER A 41 -13.86 8.03 -9.73
N ALA A 42 -15.03 7.39 -9.84
CA ALA A 42 -16.12 7.58 -8.89
C ALA A 42 -15.81 6.96 -7.51
N GLU A 43 -15.04 5.86 -7.51
CA GLU A 43 -14.64 5.14 -6.31
C GLU A 43 -13.37 5.75 -5.70
N PRO A 44 -13.37 6.08 -4.39
CA PRO A 44 -12.19 6.60 -3.71
C PRO A 44 -11.10 5.53 -3.60
N PRO A 45 -9.81 5.91 -3.69
CA PRO A 45 -8.71 4.97 -3.52
C PRO A 45 -8.72 4.33 -2.12
N GLU A 46 -8.28 3.09 -2.04
CA GLU A 46 -8.12 2.33 -0.80
C GLU A 46 -6.64 2.12 -0.43
N LEU A 47 -5.75 2.52 -1.34
CA LEU A 47 -4.30 2.46 -1.23
C LEU A 47 -3.69 3.64 -1.99
N ASN A 48 -2.59 4.20 -1.48
CA ASN A 48 -1.80 5.22 -2.17
C ASN A 48 -0.31 4.83 -2.25
N LEU A 49 0.52 5.67 -2.88
CA LEU A 49 1.96 5.42 -3.04
C LEU A 49 2.67 5.21 -1.69
N ILE A 50 2.39 6.06 -0.71
CA ILE A 50 3.00 5.97 0.63
C ILE A 50 2.53 4.68 1.35
N GLY A 51 1.29 4.25 1.12
CA GLY A 51 0.75 2.98 1.59
C GLY A 51 1.50 1.78 1.02
N VAL A 52 1.79 1.76 -0.29
CA VAL A 52 2.59 0.71 -0.92
C VAL A 52 3.99 0.63 -0.30
N GLN A 53 4.64 1.77 -0.05
CA GLN A 53 5.94 1.81 0.62
C GLN A 53 5.88 1.26 2.05
N ALA A 54 4.84 1.63 2.80
CA ALA A 54 4.60 1.13 4.15
C ALA A 54 4.40 -0.39 4.17
N LEU A 55 3.62 -0.93 3.22
CA LEU A 55 3.43 -2.37 3.04
C LEU A 55 4.75 -3.08 2.76
N GLY A 56 5.59 -2.52 1.87
CA GLY A 56 6.92 -3.07 1.56
C GLY A 56 7.82 -3.16 2.81
N MET A 57 7.88 -2.09 3.62
CA MET A 57 8.64 -2.10 4.87
C MET A 57 8.10 -3.09 5.90
N GLY A 58 6.77 -3.22 5.99
CA GLY A 58 6.12 -4.22 6.84
C GLY A 58 6.45 -5.65 6.40
N LEU A 59 6.42 -5.92 5.09
CA LEU A 59 6.74 -7.22 4.52
C LEU A 59 8.21 -7.59 4.73
N ASP A 60 9.17 -6.67 4.48
CA ASP A 60 10.59 -6.94 4.76
C ASP A 60 10.82 -7.24 6.25
N THR A 61 10.18 -6.48 7.13
CA THR A 61 10.25 -6.73 8.58
C THR A 61 9.75 -8.13 8.93
N LEU A 62 8.64 -8.58 8.32
CA LEU A 62 8.11 -9.92 8.53
C LEU A 62 9.07 -10.99 8.00
N ILE A 63 9.54 -10.87 6.76
CA ILE A 63 10.45 -11.82 6.11
C ILE A 63 11.73 -12.00 6.95
N ARG A 64 12.31 -10.90 7.43
CA ARG A 64 13.49 -10.93 8.32
C ARG A 64 13.21 -11.68 9.62
N ARG A 65 12.05 -11.45 10.24
CA ARG A 65 11.64 -12.16 11.47
C ARG A 65 11.41 -13.65 11.25
N LEU A 66 11.02 -14.05 10.04
CA LEU A 66 10.87 -15.44 9.65
C LEU A 66 12.21 -16.12 9.29
N GLY A 67 13.33 -15.37 9.23
CA GLY A 67 14.66 -15.92 8.98
C GLY A 67 14.98 -16.20 7.51
N ALA A 68 14.17 -15.72 6.57
CA ALA A 68 14.35 -15.98 5.14
C ALA A 68 15.44 -15.13 4.45
N GLY A 69 16.05 -14.18 5.16
CA GLY A 69 17.08 -13.27 4.62
C GLY A 69 16.50 -12.03 3.92
N PRO A 70 17.38 -11.12 3.43
CA PRO A 70 16.97 -9.83 2.85
C PRO A 70 16.76 -9.87 1.33
N ASP A 71 17.01 -11.00 0.68
CA ASP A 71 17.00 -11.10 -0.78
C ASP A 71 15.56 -11.19 -1.28
N ILE A 72 15.08 -10.12 -1.93
CA ILE A 72 13.71 -9.99 -2.42
C ILE A 72 13.73 -9.78 -3.93
N VAL A 73 13.07 -10.68 -4.66
CA VAL A 73 12.79 -10.51 -6.09
C VAL A 73 11.42 -9.88 -6.26
N THR A 74 11.33 -8.85 -7.09
CA THR A 74 10.07 -8.17 -7.41
C THR A 74 9.62 -8.45 -8.84
N GLY A 75 8.32 -8.38 -9.07
CA GLY A 75 7.69 -8.51 -10.39
C GLY A 75 6.36 -7.79 -10.42
N HIS A 76 5.91 -7.38 -11.61
CA HIS A 76 4.63 -6.70 -11.80
C HIS A 76 3.97 -7.14 -13.11
N ASP A 77 2.65 -6.97 -13.20
CA ASP A 77 1.89 -7.15 -14.43
C ASP A 77 1.88 -5.84 -15.27
N PHE A 78 1.06 -5.79 -16.32
CA PHE A 78 1.01 -4.64 -17.25
C PHE A 78 0.01 -3.55 -16.82
N ARG A 79 -0.43 -3.51 -15.56
CA ARG A 79 -1.40 -2.50 -15.10
C ARG A 79 -0.75 -1.12 -15.01
N SER A 80 -1.52 -0.11 -15.38
CA SER A 80 -1.03 1.26 -15.59
C SER A 80 -1.00 2.14 -14.35
N TYR A 81 -1.59 1.69 -13.22
CA TYR A 81 -2.13 2.50 -12.12
C TYR A 81 -1.57 3.92 -12.00
#